data_AF-A0A484MV09-F1
#
_entry.id   AF-A0A484MV09-F1
#
_cell.length_a   1.000
_cell.length_b   1.000
_cell.length_c   1.000
_cell.angle_alpha   90.00
_cell.angle_beta   90.00
_cell.angle_gamma   90.00
#
_symmetry.space_group_name_H-M   'P 1'
#
loop_
_entity.id
_entity.type
_entity.pdbx_description
1 polymer ?
#
loop_
_entity_poly.entity_id
_entity_poly.type
_entity_poly.pdbx_seq_one_letter_code
_entity_poly.pdbx_strand_id
1 'polypeptide(L)'
;AQHHPLRRYMEIQTEITPHMRGILINWLIEVHLKFDLMQETLFLMVTVLDQYISQVCIKKNELQLVGLTALLLASKYEDFWHPRIMDLLSVSAESYTREQMLGMEKAVLKKLMFRLNAPTPYVFMLRFLRASQADKKFGHLAFFLVELCLVEDEALNYKPSLICASAIYVARCTLHMTTTWTPMLESHARYEESQLRYIY
;
A
#
# COMPACT_ATOMS: atom_id res chain seq x y z
N ALA A 1 -3.59 21.50 6.79
CA ALA A 1 -2.35 20.70 6.67
C ALA A 1 -2.38 20.05 5.30
N GLN A 2 -1.42 20.39 4.44
CA GLN A 2 -1.40 19.96 3.05
C GLN A 2 -1.05 18.48 2.99
N HIS A 3 -1.95 17.64 2.46
CA HIS A 3 -1.54 16.35 1.91
C HIS A 3 -0.57 16.67 0.77
N HIS A 4 0.73 16.47 0.96
CA HIS A 4 1.64 16.53 -0.17
C HIS A 4 1.28 15.39 -1.12
N PRO A 5 1.00 15.69 -2.40
CA PRO A 5 0.78 14.63 -3.35
C PRO A 5 2.05 13.77 -3.39
N LEU A 6 1.91 12.47 -3.18
CA LEU A 6 3.00 11.48 -3.32
C LEU A 6 3.51 11.38 -4.76
N ARG A 7 2.97 12.19 -5.68
CA ARG A 7 3.40 12.20 -7.07
C ARG A 7 4.87 12.59 -7.14
N ARG A 8 5.68 11.72 -7.72
CA ARG A 8 7.09 11.97 -8.03
C ARG A 8 7.94 12.32 -6.81
N TYR A 9 7.56 11.88 -5.60
CA TYR A 9 8.40 12.14 -4.42
C TYR A 9 9.78 11.47 -4.57
N MET A 10 9.92 10.44 -5.40
CA MET A 10 11.22 9.83 -5.69
C MET A 10 12.19 10.77 -6.39
N GLU A 11 11.72 11.85 -7.04
CA GLU A 11 12.60 12.89 -7.61
C GLU A 11 13.37 13.67 -6.53
N ILE A 12 12.89 13.67 -5.27
CA ILE A 12 13.59 14.34 -4.15
C ILE A 12 14.67 13.45 -3.52
N GLN A 13 14.67 12.15 -3.84
CA GLN A 13 15.56 11.17 -3.23
C GLN A 13 16.90 11.15 -3.98
N THR A 14 18.00 11.22 -3.23
CA THR A 14 19.35 11.26 -3.80
C THR A 14 20.03 9.89 -3.84
N GLU A 15 19.64 8.96 -2.96
CA GLU A 15 20.28 7.64 -2.81
C GLU A 15 19.37 6.45 -3.10
N ILE A 16 18.05 6.64 -3.07
CA ILE A 16 17.07 5.58 -3.34
C ILE A 16 16.37 5.86 -4.67
N THR A 17 16.05 4.80 -5.40
CA THR A 17 15.36 4.85 -6.69
C THR A 17 13.98 4.20 -6.58
N PRO A 18 13.07 4.47 -7.53
CA PRO A 18 11.79 3.76 -7.57
C PRO A 18 11.95 2.23 -7.65
N HIS A 19 12.94 1.75 -8.39
CA HIS A 19 13.27 0.33 -8.45
C HIS A 19 13.65 -0.26 -7.08
N MET A 20 14.43 0.46 -6.27
CA MET A 20 14.78 0.02 -4.91
C MET A 20 13.56 -0.02 -3.98
N ARG A 21 12.61 0.90 -4.15
CA ARG A 21 11.31 0.84 -3.46
C ARG A 21 10.51 -0.38 -3.87
N GLY A 22 10.42 -0.69 -5.17
CA GLY A 22 9.73 -1.89 -5.66
C GLY A 22 10.31 -3.17 -5.04
N ILE A 23 11.64 -3.30 -5.01
CA ILE A 23 12.33 -4.42 -4.34
C ILE A 23 11.96 -4.48 -2.86
N LEU A 24 12.00 -3.35 -2.15
CA LEU A 24 11.64 -3.30 -0.72
C LEU A 24 10.18 -3.74 -0.50
N ILE A 25 9.23 -3.22 -1.27
CA ILE A 25 7.80 -3.52 -1.09
C ILE A 25 7.53 -4.99 -1.39
N ASN A 26 8.11 -5.55 -2.45
CA ASN A 26 7.98 -6.97 -2.75
C ASN A 26 8.47 -7.84 -1.58
N TRP A 27 9.63 -7.50 -1.02
CA TRP A 27 10.13 -8.20 0.16
C TRP A 27 9.24 -8.00 1.38
N LEU A 28 8.73 -6.78 1.63
CA LEU A 28 7.81 -6.51 2.75
C LEU A 28 6.48 -7.26 2.61
N ILE A 29 5.99 -7.52 1.39
CA ILE A 29 4.83 -8.39 1.15
C ILE A 29 5.13 -9.81 1.62
N GLU A 30 6.31 -10.36 1.33
CA GLU A 30 6.71 -11.68 1.83
C GLU A 30 6.79 -11.70 3.37
N VAL A 31 7.31 -10.64 3.99
CA VAL A 31 7.35 -10.51 5.45
C VAL A 31 5.95 -10.41 6.05
N HIS A 32 5.07 -9.61 5.44
CA HIS A 32 3.66 -9.47 5.83
C HIS A 32 2.95 -10.83 5.80
N LEU A 33 3.12 -11.60 4.72
CA LEU A 33 2.55 -12.95 4.57
C LEU A 33 3.12 -13.93 5.61
N LYS A 34 4.42 -13.86 5.91
CA LYS A 34 5.06 -14.71 6.93
C LYS A 34 4.44 -14.53 8.32
N PHE A 35 3.99 -13.33 8.64
CA PHE A 35 3.35 -13.01 9.92
C PHE A 35 1.83 -13.14 9.91
N ASP A 36 1.22 -13.56 8.79
CA ASP A 36 -0.22 -13.74 8.63
C ASP A 36 -1.03 -12.48 9.03
N LEU A 37 -0.53 -11.32 8.62
CA LEU A 37 -1.14 -10.03 8.96
C LEU A 37 -2.33 -9.72 8.07
N MET A 38 -3.26 -8.89 8.55
CA MET A 38 -4.44 -8.49 7.78
C MET A 38 -4.06 -7.75 6.50
N GLN A 39 -4.94 -7.82 5.49
CA GLN A 39 -4.70 -7.16 4.21
C GLN A 39 -4.67 -5.63 4.37
N GLU A 40 -5.50 -5.08 5.25
CA GLU A 40 -5.49 -3.69 5.72
C GLU A 40 -4.08 -3.21 6.07
N THR A 41 -3.34 -4.04 6.81
CA THR A 41 -1.98 -3.77 7.29
C THR A 41 -1.01 -3.60 6.13
N LEU A 42 -1.11 -4.43 5.09
CA LEU A 42 -0.27 -4.32 3.88
C LEU A 42 -0.46 -2.95 3.22
N PHE A 43 -1.72 -2.55 2.99
CA PHE A 43 -2.03 -1.28 2.35
C PHE A 43 -1.64 -0.07 3.20
N LEU A 44 -1.83 -0.14 4.51
CA LEU A 44 -1.40 0.92 5.43
C LEU A 44 0.13 1.01 5.50
N MET A 45 0.84 -0.13 5.54
CA MET A 45 2.30 -0.18 5.57
C MET A 45 2.91 0.58 4.39
N VAL A 46 2.44 0.32 3.16
CA VAL A 46 2.93 1.02 1.96
C VAL A 46 2.60 2.52 2.03
N THR A 47 1.40 2.86 2.50
CA THR A 47 0.98 4.27 2.68
C THR A 47 1.88 5.01 3.67
N VAL A 48 2.19 4.40 4.82
CA VAL A 48 3.07 4.98 5.85
C VAL A 48 4.50 5.12 5.32
N LEU A 49 5.00 4.09 4.62
CA LEU A 49 6.32 4.11 3.99
C LEU A 49 6.44 5.30 3.03
N ASP A 50 5.56 5.39 2.03
CA ASP A 50 5.59 6.44 1.00
C ASP A 50 5.41 7.85 1.58
N GLN A 51 4.51 8.01 2.56
CA GLN A 51 4.32 9.28 3.24
C GLN A 51 5.56 9.73 4.02
N TYR A 52 6.32 8.80 4.60
CA TYR A 52 7.53 9.14 5.31
C TYR A 52 8.66 9.51 4.34
N ILE A 53 8.92 8.67 3.33
CA ILE A 53 9.98 8.90 2.36
C ILE A 53 9.69 10.08 1.41
N SER A 54 8.43 10.50 1.27
CA SER A 54 8.11 11.74 0.56
C SER A 54 8.53 13.01 1.31
N GLN A 55 8.93 12.91 2.58
CA GLN A 55 9.26 14.07 3.41
C GLN A 55 10.66 14.01 4.06
N VAL A 56 11.39 12.90 3.86
CA VAL A 56 12.71 12.64 4.44
C VAL A 56 13.58 11.97 3.39
N CYS A 57 14.77 12.52 3.13
CA CYS A 57 15.77 11.86 2.29
C CYS A 57 16.32 10.64 3.05
N ILE A 58 16.20 9.45 2.45
CA ILE A 58 16.60 8.19 3.07
C ILE A 58 17.88 7.69 2.43
N LYS A 59 18.82 7.23 3.26
CA LYS A 59 20.02 6.56 2.77
C LYS A 59 19.72 5.14 2.34
N LYS A 60 20.46 4.62 1.37
CA LYS A 60 20.24 3.25 0.84
C LYS A 60 20.24 2.18 1.94
N ASN A 61 21.12 2.29 2.94
CA ASN A 61 21.24 1.33 4.04
C ASN A 61 20.16 1.46 5.14
N GLU A 62 19.38 2.55 5.13
CA GLU A 62 18.29 2.79 6.07
C GLU A 62 16.93 2.38 5.50
N LEU A 63 16.82 2.20 4.18
CA LEU A 63 15.55 1.93 3.48
C LEU A 63 14.82 0.70 4.04
N GLN A 64 15.52 -0.41 4.29
CA GLN A 64 14.90 -1.61 4.87
C GLN A 64 14.41 -1.39 6.32
N LEU A 65 15.17 -0.64 7.14
CA LEU A 65 14.76 -0.27 8.49
C LEU A 65 13.47 0.57 8.50
N VAL A 66 13.36 1.54 7.58
CA VAL A 66 12.14 2.33 7.40
C VAL A 66 10.97 1.43 7.01
N GLY A 67 11.18 0.50 6.07
CA GLY A 67 10.16 -0.45 5.62
C GLY A 67 9.63 -1.35 6.75
N LEU A 68 10.53 -1.97 7.51
CA LEU A 68 10.16 -2.79 8.67
C LEU A 68 9.44 -1.99 9.76
N THR A 69 9.86 -0.74 9.95
CA THR A 69 9.20 0.16 10.90
C THR A 69 7.79 0.54 10.43
N ALA A 70 7.60 0.77 9.13
CA ALA A 70 6.27 1.02 8.56
C ALA A 70 5.35 -0.20 8.75
N LEU A 71 5.85 -1.42 8.54
CA LEU A 71 5.10 -2.65 8.81
C LEU A 71 4.76 -2.81 10.30
N LEU A 72 5.70 -2.52 11.20
CA LEU A 72 5.45 -2.54 12.65
C LEU A 72 4.35 -1.54 13.06
N LEU A 73 4.40 -0.32 12.53
CA LEU A 73 3.42 0.71 12.83
C LEU A 73 2.03 0.36 12.28
N ALA A 74 1.97 -0.12 11.04
CA ALA A 74 0.71 -0.53 10.43
C ALA A 74 0.07 -1.71 11.19
N SER A 75 0.87 -2.71 11.55
CA SER A 75 0.37 -3.88 12.28
C SER A 75 -0.09 -3.54 13.70
N LYS A 76 0.63 -2.66 14.42
CA LYS A 76 0.15 -2.13 15.70
C LYS A 76 -1.18 -1.38 15.60
N TYR A 77 -1.47 -0.81 14.43
CA TYR A 77 -2.66 0.00 14.21
C TYR A 77 -3.87 -0.84 13.79
N GLU A 78 -3.67 -1.82 12.91
CA GLU A 78 -4.74 -2.63 12.34
C GLU A 78 -4.88 -4.01 13.03
N ASP A 79 -3.78 -4.69 13.33
CA ASP A 79 -3.81 -6.07 13.81
C ASP A 79 -3.97 -6.17 15.34
N PHE A 80 -4.77 -7.14 15.79
CA PHE A 80 -4.84 -7.50 17.20
C PHE A 80 -3.52 -8.14 17.68
N TRP A 81 -2.93 -9.00 16.85
CA TRP A 81 -1.64 -9.65 17.10
C TRP A 81 -0.60 -9.13 16.11
N HIS A 82 0.20 -8.16 16.54
CA HIS A 82 1.29 -7.62 15.73
C HIS A 82 2.63 -8.30 16.07
N PRO A 83 3.59 -8.36 15.12
CA PRO A 83 4.91 -8.94 15.38
C PRO A 83 5.66 -8.13 16.45
N ARG A 84 6.50 -8.80 17.23
CA ARG A 84 7.40 -8.12 18.17
C ARG A 84 8.59 -7.57 17.39
N ILE A 85 9.20 -6.51 17.93
CA ILE A 85 10.41 -5.92 17.34
C ILE A 85 11.48 -6.98 17.06
N MET A 86 11.73 -7.89 18.02
CA MET A 86 12.74 -8.94 17.87
C MET A 86 12.44 -9.90 16.71
N ASP A 87 11.16 -10.16 16.42
CA ASP A 87 10.77 -11.05 15.32
C ASP A 87 11.06 -10.36 13.97
N LEU A 88 10.82 -9.05 13.87
CA LEU A 88 11.16 -8.27 12.68
C LEU A 88 12.68 -8.11 12.48
N LEU A 89 13.44 -7.93 13.57
CA LEU A 89 14.91 -7.90 13.51
C LEU A 89 15.48 -9.22 13.01
N SER A 90 14.93 -10.35 13.46
CA SER A 90 15.34 -11.68 12.99
C SER A 90 15.14 -11.84 11.48
N VAL A 91 14.03 -11.32 10.94
CA VAL A 91 13.75 -11.33 9.48
C VAL A 91 14.76 -10.48 8.69
N SER A 92 15.33 -9.44 9.31
CA SER A 92 16.40 -8.63 8.72
C SER A 92 17.81 -9.23 8.91
N ALA A 93 17.93 -10.50 9.31
CA ALA A 93 19.19 -11.13 9.70
C ALA A 93 19.97 -10.32 10.75
N GLU A 94 19.26 -9.68 11.67
CA GLU A 94 19.84 -8.85 12.75
C GLU A 94 20.71 -7.69 12.23
N SER A 95 20.43 -7.21 11.01
CA SER A 95 21.11 -6.04 10.42
C SER A 95 20.90 -4.75 11.21
N TYR A 96 19.91 -4.74 12.12
CA TYR A 96 19.54 -3.59 12.93
C TYR A 96 19.38 -3.97 14.41
N THR A 97 19.61 -3.00 15.30
CA THR A 97 19.35 -3.15 16.72
C THR A 97 17.93 -2.71 17.09
N ARG A 98 17.47 -3.12 18.27
CA ARG A 98 16.18 -2.70 18.82
C ARG A 98 16.09 -1.18 18.97
N GLU A 99 17.17 -0.54 19.40
CA GLU A 99 17.26 0.91 19.60
C GLU A 99 17.13 1.65 18.27
N GLN A 100 17.74 1.13 17.20
CA GLN A 100 17.60 1.69 15.86
C GLN A 100 16.15 1.63 15.38
N MET A 101 15.46 0.49 15.58
CA MET A 101 14.05 0.34 15.18
C MET A 101 13.12 1.24 16.01
N LEU A 102 13.33 1.35 17.32
CA LEU A 102 12.57 2.28 18.18
C LEU A 102 12.84 3.75 17.82
N GLY A 103 14.09 4.07 17.47
CA GLY A 103 14.47 5.39 16.99
C GLY A 103 13.75 5.74 15.69
N MET A 104 13.72 4.81 14.74
CA MET A 104 13.00 4.98 13.47
C MET A 104 11.49 5.10 13.69
N GLU A 105 10.91 4.28 14.57
CA GLU A 105 9.48 4.35 14.93
C GLU A 105 9.09 5.75 15.40
N LYS A 106 9.87 6.30 16.34
CA LYS A 106 9.68 7.67 16.84
C LYS A 106 9.84 8.71 15.73
N ALA A 107 10.82 8.53 14.83
CA ALA A 107 11.06 9.45 13.72
C ALA A 107 9.87 9.47 12.74
N VAL A 108 9.37 8.29 12.34
CA VAL A 108 8.21 8.13 11.45
C VAL A 108 6.97 8.76 12.08
N LEU A 109 6.63 8.39 13.32
CA LEU A 109 5.46 8.94 14.02
C LEU A 109 5.52 10.46 14.18
N LYS A 110 6.70 11.01 14.54
CA LYS A 110 6.88 12.45 14.67
C LYS A 110 6.70 13.16 13.32
N LYS A 111 7.27 12.60 12.24
CA LYS A 111 7.20 13.20 10.91
C LYS A 111 5.77 13.17 10.34
N LEU A 112 5.04 12.09 10.58
CA LEU A 112 3.64 11.94 10.18
C LEU A 112 2.66 12.59 11.17
N MET A 113 3.15 13.24 12.22
CA MET A 113 2.32 13.85 13.28
C MET A 113 1.30 12.86 13.87
N PHE A 114 1.70 11.59 14.03
CA PHE A 114 0.86 10.49 14.51
C PHE A 114 -0.42 10.23 13.69
N ARG A 115 -0.47 10.69 12.43
CA ARG A 115 -1.61 10.48 11.53
C ARG A 115 -1.40 9.22 10.69
N LEU A 116 -1.85 8.09 11.20
CA LEU A 116 -1.83 6.80 10.49
C LEU A 116 -3.19 6.43 9.88
N ASN A 117 -4.21 7.29 10.02
CA ASN A 117 -5.58 7.04 9.59
C ASN A 117 -5.89 7.48 8.15
N ALA A 118 -4.88 7.51 7.27
CA ALA A 118 -5.08 7.90 5.88
C ALA A 118 -5.92 6.82 5.15
N PRO A 119 -6.90 7.20 4.31
CA PRO A 119 -7.68 6.24 3.55
C PRO A 119 -6.79 5.50 2.55
N THR A 120 -6.70 4.19 2.70
CA THR A 120 -5.90 3.32 1.84
C THR A 120 -6.72 2.81 0.65
N PRO A 121 -6.09 2.28 -0.43
CA PRO A 121 -6.82 1.63 -1.52
C PRO A 121 -7.79 0.54 -1.03
N TYR A 122 -7.42 -0.15 0.05
CA TYR A 122 -8.21 -1.22 0.66
C TYR A 122 -9.67 -0.82 0.93
N VAL A 123 -9.93 0.36 1.53
CA VAL A 123 -11.30 0.76 1.88
C VAL A 123 -12.17 1.06 0.66
N PHE A 124 -11.57 1.54 -0.44
CA PHE A 124 -12.26 1.73 -1.71
C PHE A 124 -12.57 0.39 -2.37
N MET A 125 -11.60 -0.52 -2.36
CA MET A 125 -11.77 -1.87 -2.90
C MET A 125 -12.94 -2.60 -2.20
N LEU A 126 -12.99 -2.60 -0.86
CA LEU A 126 -14.11 -3.20 -0.12
C LEU A 126 -15.47 -2.62 -0.54
N ARG A 127 -15.55 -1.30 -0.72
CA ARG A 127 -16.79 -0.64 -1.14
C ARG A 127 -17.21 -1.09 -2.55
N PHE A 128 -16.26 -1.17 -3.48
CA PHE A 128 -16.54 -1.53 -4.87
C PHE A 128 -16.86 -3.02 -5.03
N LEU A 129 -16.16 -3.91 -4.31
CA LEU A 129 -16.48 -5.33 -4.28
C LEU A 129 -17.92 -5.57 -3.79
N ARG A 130 -18.34 -4.89 -2.72
CA ARG A 130 -19.72 -4.94 -2.22
C ARG A 130 -20.72 -4.44 -3.26
N ALA A 131 -20.45 -3.31 -3.90
CA ALA A 131 -21.33 -2.76 -4.96
C ALA A 131 -21.41 -3.68 -6.18
N SER A 132 -20.35 -4.44 -6.47
CA SER A 132 -20.29 -5.39 -7.57
C SER A 132 -20.85 -6.78 -7.25
N GLN A 133 -21.28 -7.02 -6.01
CA GLN A 133 -21.71 -8.33 -5.50
C GLN A 133 -20.67 -9.42 -5.77
N ALA A 134 -19.40 -9.11 -5.47
CA ALA A 134 -18.29 -9.97 -5.84
C ALA A 134 -18.34 -11.33 -5.12
N ASP A 135 -18.06 -12.39 -5.88
CA ASP A 135 -17.74 -13.70 -5.32
C ASP A 135 -16.27 -13.76 -4.88
N LYS A 136 -15.88 -14.87 -4.25
CA LYS A 136 -14.53 -15.03 -3.71
C LYS A 136 -13.45 -14.96 -4.81
N LYS A 137 -13.71 -15.56 -5.97
CA LYS A 137 -12.76 -15.61 -7.09
C LYS A 137 -12.52 -14.21 -7.66
N PHE A 138 -13.58 -13.45 -7.89
CA PHE A 138 -13.51 -12.08 -8.36
C PHE A 138 -12.85 -11.16 -7.33
N GLY A 139 -13.19 -11.31 -6.05
CA GLY A 139 -12.54 -10.57 -4.96
C GLY A 139 -11.02 -10.77 -4.93
N HIS A 140 -10.55 -12.02 -4.99
CA HIS A 140 -9.12 -12.31 -5.01
C HIS A 140 -8.41 -11.70 -6.22
N LEU A 141 -9.00 -11.80 -7.42
CA LEU A 141 -8.40 -11.21 -8.62
C LEU A 141 -8.33 -9.68 -8.54
N ALA A 142 -9.38 -9.03 -8.04
CA ALA A 142 -9.41 -7.58 -7.90
C ALA A 142 -8.36 -7.09 -6.89
N PHE A 143 -8.21 -7.78 -5.75
CA PHE A 143 -7.17 -7.46 -4.77
C PHE A 143 -5.77 -7.67 -5.32
N PHE A 144 -5.53 -8.80 -6.00
CA PHE A 144 -4.25 -9.08 -6.65
C PHE A 144 -3.83 -7.94 -7.60
N LEU A 145 -4.76 -7.44 -8.44
CA LEU A 145 -4.48 -6.33 -9.35
C LEU A 145 -4.11 -5.02 -8.64
N VAL A 146 -4.71 -4.72 -7.48
CA VAL A 146 -4.36 -3.52 -6.71
C VAL A 146 -3.06 -3.72 -5.93
N GLU A 147 -2.77 -4.93 -5.46
CA GLU A 147 -1.50 -5.25 -4.80
C GLU A 147 -0.31 -5.09 -5.75
N LEU A 148 -0.45 -5.45 -7.02
CA LEU A 148 0.56 -5.16 -8.05
C LEU A 148 0.87 -3.64 -8.13
N CYS A 149 -0.15 -2.79 -8.04
CA CYS A 149 0.01 -1.34 -8.03
C CYS A 149 0.71 -0.78 -6.78
N LEU A 150 0.87 -1.56 -5.71
CA LEU A 150 1.65 -1.10 -4.55
C LEU A 150 3.15 -1.05 -4.88
N VAL A 151 3.61 -1.98 -5.73
CA VAL A 151 5.01 -2.13 -6.13
C VAL A 151 5.43 -1.05 -7.13
N GLU A 152 4.57 -0.78 -8.12
CA GLU A 152 4.82 0.20 -9.19
C GLU A 152 4.65 1.64 -8.67
N ASP A 153 5.68 2.49 -8.82
CA ASP A 153 5.60 3.88 -8.36
C ASP A 153 4.71 4.74 -9.24
N GLU A 154 4.55 4.40 -10.52
CA GLU A 154 3.69 5.12 -11.45
C GLU A 154 2.22 5.11 -11.00
N ALA A 155 1.80 4.10 -10.24
CA ALA A 155 0.47 4.01 -9.66
C ALA A 155 0.18 5.20 -8.72
N LEU A 156 1.21 5.78 -8.08
CA LEU A 156 1.06 6.97 -7.22
C LEU A 156 0.60 8.22 -7.97
N ASN A 157 0.65 8.21 -9.31
CA ASN A 157 0.08 9.28 -10.13
C ASN A 157 -1.45 9.28 -10.13
N TYR A 158 -2.09 8.17 -9.78
CA TYR A 158 -3.53 8.01 -9.78
C TYR A 158 -4.13 8.09 -8.38
N LYS A 159 -5.43 8.39 -8.30
CA LYS A 159 -6.15 8.36 -7.03
C LYS A 159 -6.34 6.89 -6.61
N PRO A 160 -6.21 6.53 -5.32
CA PRO A 160 -6.50 5.18 -4.83
C PRO A 160 -7.87 4.65 -5.27
N SER A 161 -8.90 5.50 -5.23
CA SER A 161 -10.24 5.17 -5.71
C SER A 161 -10.29 4.80 -7.20
N LEU A 162 -9.48 5.47 -8.03
CA LEU A 162 -9.44 5.19 -9.46
C LEU A 162 -8.72 3.87 -9.75
N ILE A 163 -7.60 3.60 -9.06
CA ILE A 163 -6.89 2.31 -9.16
C ILE A 163 -7.83 1.16 -8.81
N CYS A 164 -8.55 1.25 -7.68
CA CYS A 164 -9.49 0.21 -7.28
C CYS A 164 -10.64 0.03 -8.28
N ALA A 165 -11.18 1.13 -8.83
CA ALA A 165 -12.24 1.05 -9.85
C ALA A 165 -11.74 0.40 -11.14
N SER A 166 -10.53 0.73 -11.59
CA SER A 166 -9.89 0.11 -12.75
C SER A 166 -9.58 -1.37 -12.51
N ALA A 167 -9.11 -1.75 -11.32
CA ALA A 167 -8.88 -3.15 -10.96
C ALA A 167 -10.17 -3.97 -11.00
N ILE A 168 -11.27 -3.42 -10.49
CA ILE A 168 -12.61 -4.02 -10.59
C ILE A 168 -13.02 -4.21 -12.05
N TYR A 169 -12.85 -3.19 -12.88
CA TYR A 169 -13.17 -3.26 -14.31
C TYR A 169 -12.35 -4.34 -15.02
N VAL A 170 -11.02 -4.35 -14.84
CA VAL A 170 -10.12 -5.34 -15.43
C VAL A 170 -10.46 -6.75 -14.96
N ALA A 171 -10.69 -6.96 -13.68
CA ALA A 171 -11.07 -8.27 -13.15
C ALA A 171 -12.41 -8.77 -13.74
N ARG A 172 -13.40 -7.90 -13.95
CA ARG A 172 -14.66 -8.26 -14.62
C ARG A 172 -14.46 -8.65 -16.08
N CYS A 173 -13.60 -7.92 -16.80
CA CYS A 173 -13.22 -8.24 -18.18
C CYS A 173 -12.53 -9.62 -18.26
N THR A 174 -11.55 -9.86 -17.39
CA THR A 174 -10.78 -11.12 -17.32
C THR A 174 -11.65 -12.33 -16.98
N LEU A 175 -12.70 -12.12 -16.16
CA LEU A 175 -13.65 -13.18 -15.80
C LEU A 175 -14.83 -13.30 -16.78
N HIS A 176 -14.80 -12.57 -17.90
CA HIS A 176 -15.85 -12.55 -18.92
C HIS A 176 -17.25 -12.27 -18.36
N MET A 177 -17.34 -11.40 -17.35
CA MET A 177 -18.62 -11.02 -16.76
C MET A 177 -19.42 -10.16 -17.75
N THR A 178 -20.72 -10.46 -17.90
CA THR A 178 -21.61 -9.66 -18.73
C THR A 178 -21.87 -8.31 -18.08
N THR A 179 -21.82 -7.24 -18.89
CA THR A 179 -21.75 -5.85 -18.42
C THR A 179 -20.49 -5.57 -17.61
N THR A 180 -19.42 -5.17 -18.30
CA THR A 180 -18.09 -4.92 -17.70
C THR A 180 -18.12 -3.81 -16.65
N TRP A 181 -18.89 -2.74 -16.89
CA TRP A 181 -19.11 -1.66 -15.92
C TRP A 181 -20.61 -1.43 -15.70
N THR A 182 -21.10 -1.67 -14.47
CA THR A 182 -22.54 -1.60 -14.17
C THR A 182 -22.95 -0.20 -13.69
N PRO A 183 -24.23 0.21 -13.85
CA PRO A 183 -24.71 1.49 -13.31
C PRO A 183 -24.53 1.63 -11.79
N MET A 184 -24.59 0.51 -11.05
CA MET A 184 -24.32 0.51 -9.61
C MET A 184 -22.86 0.81 -9.29
N LEU A 185 -21.93 0.25 -10.07
CA LEU A 185 -20.50 0.56 -9.94
C LEU A 185 -20.21 2.01 -10.31
N GLU A 186 -20.78 2.51 -11.40
CA GLU A 186 -20.66 3.91 -11.81
C GLU A 186 -21.17 4.87 -10.72
N SER A 187 -22.34 4.58 -10.13
CA SER A 187 -22.91 5.37 -9.03
C SER A 187 -22.03 5.36 -7.77
N HIS A 188 -21.47 4.19 -7.41
CA HIS A 188 -20.67 4.05 -6.19
C HIS A 188 -19.22 4.55 -6.33
N ALA A 189 -18.60 4.36 -7.50
CA ALA A 189 -17.22 4.75 -7.79
C ALA A 189 -17.11 6.16 -8.36
N ARG A 190 -18.19 6.68 -8.96
CA ARG A 190 -18.25 7.99 -9.63
C ARG A 190 -17.25 8.13 -10.77
N TYR A 191 -17.04 7.04 -11.49
CA TYR A 191 -16.21 6.99 -12.69
C TYR A 191 -16.99 6.35 -13.84
N GLU A 192 -16.85 6.93 -15.02
CA GLU A 192 -17.31 6.36 -16.28
C GLU A 192 -16.30 5.31 -16.78
N GLU A 193 -16.77 4.36 -17.59
CA GLU A 193 -15.92 3.30 -18.16
C GLU A 193 -14.72 3.87 -18.94
N SER A 194 -14.92 4.99 -19.65
CA SER A 194 -13.89 5.70 -20.41
C SER A 194 -12.67 6.07 -19.55
N GLN A 195 -12.89 6.40 -18.27
CA GLN A 195 -11.85 6.84 -17.35
C GLN A 195 -11.03 5.67 -16.77
N LEU A 196 -11.54 4.44 -16.85
CA LEU A 196 -10.94 3.27 -16.21
C LEU A 196 -9.87 2.58 -17.07
N ARG A 197 -9.92 2.79 -18.39
CA ARG A 197 -9.13 2.08 -19.40
C ARG A 197 -7.64 2.47 -19.47
N TYR A 198 -7.17 3.39 -18.62
CA TYR A 198 -5.83 3.99 -18.75
C TYR A 198 -4.82 3.58 -17.67
N ILE A 199 -5.20 2.72 -16.72
CA ILE A 199 -4.35 2.39 -15.55
C ILE A 199 -3.60 1.07 -15.72
N TYR A 200 -4.11 0.14 -16.55
CA TYR A 200 -3.53 -1.18 -16.78
C TYR A 200 -3.37 -1.46 -18.26
#